data_AF-A0A7J4P1H3-F1
#
_entry.id   AF-A0A7J4P1H3-F1
#
_cell.length_a   1.000
_cell.length_b   1.000
_cell.length_c   1.000
_cell.angle_alpha   90.00
_cell.angle_beta   90.00
_cell.angle_gamma   90.00
#
_symmetry.space_group_name_H-M   'P 1'
#
loop_
_entity.id
_entity.type
_entity.pdbx_description
1 polymer ?
#
loop_
_entity_poly.entity_id
_entity_poly.type
_entity_poly.pdbx_seq_one_letter_code
_entity_poly.pdbx_strand_id
1 'polypeptide(L)'
;MPVDRPILGRKWMIGTQESLAPPAKEGKKLMWIIDITAEENPVPVATFDVPIDDPSKIDDRFGPHQPHEDVHLKDNLVYVSWFGGGLRVVDVSDPYQPREVGHFLPKCDHQKMAQTNDVFVDDRGLIYIIDRFHRGLDILEYTGPRRPV
;
A
#
# COMPACT_ATOMS: atom_id res chain seq x y z
N MET A 1 9.06 -0.49 -6.65
CA MET A 1 8.53 -1.33 -7.74
C MET A 1 8.17 -0.45 -8.94
N PRO A 2 8.84 -0.60 -10.10
CA PRO A 2 8.46 0.10 -11.32
C PRO A 2 7.09 -0.40 -11.84
N VAL A 3 6.34 0.45 -12.53
CA VAL A 3 5.14 0.08 -13.28
C VAL A 3 5.56 -0.29 -14.69
N ASP A 4 5.15 -1.45 -15.17
CA ASP A 4 5.61 -2.06 -16.42
C ASP A 4 5.20 -1.30 -17.70
N ARG A 5 4.22 -0.42 -17.57
CA ARG A 5 3.66 0.39 -18.66
C ARG A 5 3.55 1.87 -18.29
N PRO A 6 3.50 2.76 -19.29
CA PRO A 6 3.26 4.16 -19.03
C PRO A 6 1.84 4.44 -18.52
N ILE A 7 1.71 5.43 -17.64
CA ILE A 7 0.43 6.05 -17.25
C ILE A 7 0.52 7.52 -17.61
N LEU A 8 -0.47 8.03 -18.36
CA LEU A 8 -0.47 9.40 -18.91
C LEU A 8 0.83 9.74 -19.69
N GLY A 9 1.39 8.76 -20.40
CA GLY A 9 2.59 8.93 -21.23
C GLY A 9 3.93 8.99 -20.48
N ARG A 10 3.95 8.67 -19.18
CA ARG A 10 5.16 8.67 -18.32
C ARG A 10 5.41 7.32 -17.69
N LYS A 11 6.67 7.04 -17.34
CA LYS A 11 7.06 5.84 -16.57
C LYS A 11 7.02 6.14 -15.07
N TRP A 12 6.54 5.20 -14.27
CA TRP A 12 6.30 5.41 -12.85
C TRP A 12 6.91 4.31 -11.98
N MET A 13 7.27 4.65 -10.76
CA MET A 13 7.68 3.73 -9.72
C MET A 13 6.92 4.01 -8.42
N ILE A 14 6.50 2.94 -7.75
CA ILE A 14 5.93 2.97 -6.41
C ILE A 14 7.04 2.67 -5.41
N GLY A 15 7.21 3.53 -4.41
CA GLY A 15 8.15 3.32 -3.30
C GLY A 15 7.43 3.39 -1.96
N THR A 16 7.77 2.50 -1.02
CA THR A 16 7.26 2.57 0.36
C THR A 16 8.38 3.01 1.29
N GLN A 17 8.06 3.94 2.20
CA GLN A 17 8.90 4.17 3.38
C GLN A 17 8.49 3.17 4.44
N GLU A 18 9.24 2.09 4.57
CA GLU A 18 8.93 1.05 5.56
C GLU A 18 8.81 1.63 6.98
N SER A 19 7.70 1.32 7.65
CA SER A 19 7.53 1.64 9.06
C SER A 19 8.31 0.67 9.95
N LEU A 20 9.14 1.20 10.84
CA LEU A 20 10.03 0.40 11.71
C LEU A 20 9.67 0.54 13.19
N ALA A 21 8.91 1.56 13.56
CA ALA A 21 8.50 1.88 14.91
C ALA A 21 7.10 2.53 14.95
N PRO A 22 6.52 2.75 16.14
CA PRO A 22 5.31 3.55 16.26
C PRO A 22 5.48 4.97 15.66
N PRO A 23 4.44 5.55 15.03
CA PRO A 23 4.49 6.87 14.42
C PRO A 23 5.01 7.99 15.34
N ALA A 24 4.72 7.90 16.65
CA ALA A 24 5.24 8.84 17.65
C ALA A 24 6.78 8.87 17.76
N LYS A 25 7.48 7.83 17.31
CA LYS A 25 8.95 7.71 17.35
C LYS A 25 9.64 8.01 16.03
N GLU A 26 9.00 7.68 14.91
CA GLU A 26 9.64 7.74 13.58
C GLU A 26 8.97 8.71 12.60
N GLY A 27 7.92 9.41 13.07
CA GLY A 27 7.07 10.24 12.24
C GLY A 27 6.17 9.42 11.32
N LYS A 28 5.39 10.12 10.52
CA LYS A 28 4.52 9.52 9.51
C LYS A 28 5.37 9.00 8.34
N LYS A 29 5.10 7.77 7.92
CA LYS A 29 5.68 7.15 6.73
C LYS A 29 4.69 7.16 5.56
N LEU A 30 5.22 7.23 4.34
CA LEU A 30 4.43 7.47 3.13
C LEU A 30 4.70 6.40 2.06
N MET A 31 3.70 6.15 1.23
CA MET A 31 3.91 5.58 -0.11
C MET A 31 4.19 6.73 -1.08
N TRP A 32 5.13 6.54 -1.99
CA TRP A 32 5.61 7.53 -2.94
C TRP A 32 5.30 7.10 -4.37
N ILE A 33 4.81 8.04 -5.16
CA ILE A 33 4.70 7.93 -6.60
C ILE A 33 5.86 8.72 -7.21
N ILE A 34 6.71 8.04 -7.97
CA ILE A 34 7.98 8.56 -8.47
C ILE A 34 7.95 8.49 -10.00
N ASP A 35 8.16 9.62 -10.66
CA ASP A 35 8.36 9.66 -12.11
C ASP A 35 9.77 9.17 -12.43
N ILE A 36 9.84 8.09 -13.20
CA ILE A 36 11.08 7.47 -13.68
C ILE A 36 11.16 7.49 -15.21
N THR A 37 10.54 8.49 -15.85
CA THR A 37 10.62 8.67 -17.31
C THR A 37 12.07 8.83 -17.77
N ALA A 38 12.87 9.57 -16.99
CA ALA A 38 14.33 9.56 -17.06
C ALA A 38 14.84 8.74 -15.86
N GLU A 39 15.24 7.49 -16.10
CA GLU A 39 15.61 6.53 -15.05
C GLU A 39 16.87 6.98 -14.28
N GLU A 40 17.73 7.77 -14.91
CA GLU A 40 18.90 8.41 -14.32
C GLU A 40 18.57 9.59 -13.40
N ASN A 41 17.33 10.10 -13.44
CA ASN A 41 16.87 11.22 -12.63
C ASN A 41 15.43 10.99 -12.10
N PRO A 42 15.23 10.06 -11.14
CA PRO A 42 13.93 9.82 -10.54
C PRO A 42 13.40 11.05 -9.78
N VAL A 43 12.15 11.44 -10.04
CA VAL A 43 11.52 12.61 -9.41
C VAL A 43 10.32 12.18 -8.57
N PRO A 44 10.32 12.39 -7.24
CA PRO A 44 9.12 12.19 -6.42
C PRO A 44 8.00 13.17 -6.84
N VAL A 45 6.80 12.66 -7.11
CA VAL A 45 5.67 13.45 -7.64
C VAL A 45 4.52 13.55 -6.65
N ALA A 46 4.11 12.44 -6.05
CA ALA A 46 2.99 12.41 -5.14
C ALA A 46 3.24 11.43 -3.99
N THR A 47 2.46 11.58 -2.93
CA THR A 47 2.47 10.68 -1.79
C THR A 47 1.07 10.20 -1.47
N PHE A 48 1.00 9.01 -0.88
CA PHE A 48 -0.20 8.46 -0.29
C PHE A 48 0.08 8.09 1.17
N ASP A 49 -0.92 8.29 2.02
CA ASP A 49 -0.88 7.93 3.42
C ASP A 49 -2.25 7.52 3.94
N VAL A 50 -2.23 6.87 5.10
CA VAL A 50 -3.42 6.62 5.90
C VAL A 50 -3.43 7.63 7.06
N PRO A 51 -4.46 8.48 7.18
CA PRO A 51 -4.55 9.47 8.25
C PRO A 51 -4.54 8.84 9.65
N ILE A 52 -3.89 9.54 10.58
CA ILE A 52 -3.84 9.19 12.01
C ILE A 52 -4.26 10.43 12.80
N ASP A 53 -5.32 10.33 13.60
CA ASP A 53 -5.81 11.44 14.41
C ASP A 53 -4.81 11.83 15.51
N ASP A 54 -4.26 10.83 16.20
CA ASP A 54 -3.34 11.01 17.32
C ASP A 54 -2.22 9.95 17.29
N PRO A 55 -1.05 10.28 16.72
CA PRO A 55 0.10 9.37 16.64
C PRO A 55 0.57 8.82 18.00
N SER A 56 0.28 9.51 19.12
CA SER A 56 0.68 9.08 20.45
C SER A 56 -0.14 7.89 20.99
N LYS A 57 -1.32 7.63 20.39
CA LYS A 57 -2.20 6.51 20.74
C LYS A 57 -1.93 5.25 19.93
N ILE A 58 -0.96 5.28 19.03
CA ILE A 58 -0.59 4.14 18.21
C ILE A 58 0.58 3.42 18.89
N ASP A 59 0.30 2.21 19.37
CA ASP A 59 1.21 1.42 20.21
C ASP A 59 2.30 0.67 19.43
N ASP A 60 2.11 0.45 18.12
CA ASP A 60 3.02 -0.30 17.24
C ASP A 60 3.10 0.37 15.85
N ARG A 61 3.73 -0.27 14.87
CA ARG A 61 3.89 0.24 13.51
C ARG A 61 2.54 0.51 12.84
N PHE A 62 2.42 1.70 12.26
CA PHE A 62 1.28 2.13 11.44
C PHE A 62 1.84 2.94 10.28
N GLY A 63 2.10 2.24 9.19
CA GLY A 63 2.78 2.80 8.02
C GLY A 63 2.91 1.73 6.95
N PRO A 64 3.32 2.12 5.73
CA PRO A 64 3.49 1.17 4.66
C PRO A 64 4.60 0.18 5.04
N HIS A 65 4.43 -1.07 4.63
CA HIS A 65 5.49 -2.07 4.67
C HIS A 65 5.82 -2.51 3.26
N GLN A 66 4.92 -3.28 2.65
CA GLN A 66 5.19 -3.93 1.38
C GLN A 66 4.04 -3.71 0.39
N PRO A 67 4.33 -3.15 -0.79
CA PRO A 67 3.41 -3.22 -1.91
C PRO A 67 3.42 -4.64 -2.50
N HIS A 68 2.31 -5.08 -3.08
CA HIS A 68 2.29 -6.29 -3.90
C HIS A 68 3.31 -6.12 -5.02
N GLU A 69 4.31 -7.00 -5.08
CA GLU A 69 5.49 -6.88 -5.96
C GLU A 69 5.20 -7.25 -7.43
N ASP A 70 4.02 -6.94 -7.92
CA ASP A 70 3.67 -7.07 -9.33
C ASP A 70 3.77 -5.73 -10.06
N VAL A 71 4.69 -5.68 -11.02
CA VAL A 71 4.89 -4.53 -11.90
C VAL A 71 3.72 -4.32 -12.86
N HIS A 72 2.92 -5.38 -13.11
CA HIS A 72 1.75 -5.39 -13.98
C HIS A 72 0.50 -4.96 -13.18
N LEU A 73 0.36 -3.66 -12.92
CA LEU A 73 -0.79 -3.14 -12.17
C LEU A 73 -2.11 -3.35 -12.93
N LYS A 74 -2.86 -4.39 -12.54
CA LYS A 74 -4.24 -4.62 -12.97
C LYS A 74 -5.12 -3.44 -12.52
N ASP A 75 -5.88 -2.88 -13.46
CA ASP A 75 -6.79 -1.74 -13.22
C ASP A 75 -6.13 -0.49 -12.59
N ASN A 76 -4.81 -0.29 -12.76
CA ASN A 76 -4.01 0.73 -12.07
C ASN A 76 -4.11 0.67 -10.53
N LEU A 77 -4.34 -0.51 -9.94
CA LEU A 77 -4.45 -0.66 -8.49
C LEU A 77 -3.14 -1.11 -7.87
N VAL A 78 -2.71 -0.39 -6.83
CA VAL A 78 -1.62 -0.79 -5.94
C VAL A 78 -2.23 -1.37 -4.68
N TYR A 79 -1.91 -2.64 -4.40
CA TYR A 79 -2.20 -3.29 -3.13
C TYR A 79 -0.99 -3.13 -2.22
N VAL A 80 -1.18 -2.64 -1.00
CA VAL A 80 -0.07 -2.39 -0.07
C VAL A 80 -0.45 -2.74 1.36
N SER A 81 0.42 -3.47 2.05
CA SER A 81 0.32 -3.74 3.47
C SER A 81 0.73 -2.50 4.28
N TRP A 82 -0.06 -2.15 5.29
CA TRP A 82 0.10 -0.93 6.08
C TRP A 82 0.19 -1.22 7.60
N PHE A 83 0.74 -2.36 8.02
CA PHE A 83 0.77 -2.78 9.43
C PHE A 83 -0.58 -2.56 10.14
N GLY A 84 -0.62 -1.63 11.11
CA GLY A 84 -1.82 -1.19 11.82
C GLY A 84 -2.95 -0.68 10.96
N GLY A 85 -2.63 -0.19 9.78
CA GLY A 85 -3.59 0.22 8.77
C GLY A 85 -4.15 -0.94 7.95
N GLY A 86 -3.71 -2.18 8.15
CA GLY A 86 -4.22 -3.32 7.39
C GLY A 86 -3.80 -3.30 5.91
N LEU A 87 -4.64 -3.88 5.05
CA LEU A 87 -4.49 -3.78 3.59
C LEU A 87 -5.05 -2.45 3.08
N ARG A 88 -4.34 -1.82 2.15
CA ARG A 88 -4.78 -0.65 1.40
C ARG A 88 -4.77 -0.94 -0.10
N VAL A 89 -5.80 -0.47 -0.79
CA VAL A 89 -5.94 -0.54 -2.25
C VAL A 89 -5.98 0.89 -2.78
N VAL A 90 -4.97 1.25 -3.55
CA VAL A 90 -4.75 2.62 -4.02
C VAL A 90 -4.85 2.66 -5.54
N ASP A 91 -5.77 3.45 -6.06
CA ASP A 91 -5.89 3.76 -7.49
C ASP A 91 -4.83 4.80 -7.88
N VAL A 92 -3.97 4.43 -8.82
CA VAL A 92 -2.90 5.28 -9.39
C VAL A 92 -3.14 5.61 -10.87
N SER A 93 -4.40 5.52 -11.34
CA SER A 93 -4.78 5.93 -12.71
C SER A 93 -4.42 7.38 -13.00
N ASP A 94 -4.44 8.24 -11.97
CA ASP A 94 -3.81 9.56 -11.97
C ASP A 94 -2.64 9.55 -10.97
N PRO A 95 -1.38 9.39 -11.45
CA PRO A 95 -0.19 9.34 -10.60
C PRO A 95 0.06 10.62 -9.80
N TYR A 96 -0.56 11.75 -10.20
CA TYR A 96 -0.46 13.02 -9.47
C TYR A 96 -1.43 13.10 -8.29
N GLN A 97 -2.44 12.22 -8.25
CA GLN A 97 -3.48 12.18 -7.22
C GLN A 97 -3.85 10.73 -6.83
N PRO A 98 -2.93 9.98 -6.21
CA PRO A 98 -3.22 8.62 -5.75
C PRO A 98 -4.37 8.62 -4.73
N ARG A 99 -5.31 7.68 -4.86
CA ARG A 99 -6.53 7.65 -4.04
C ARG A 99 -6.83 6.26 -3.48
N GLU A 100 -7.13 6.17 -2.18
CA GLU A 100 -7.66 4.92 -1.61
C GLU A 100 -9.02 4.59 -2.24
N VAL A 101 -9.17 3.35 -2.72
CA VAL A 101 -10.41 2.82 -3.30
C VAL A 101 -10.93 1.58 -2.57
N GLY A 102 -10.15 1.07 -1.62
CA GLY A 102 -10.55 -0.01 -0.73
C GLY A 102 -9.53 -0.20 0.38
N HIS A 103 -9.99 -0.82 1.47
CA HIS A 103 -9.12 -1.29 2.54
C HIS A 103 -9.73 -2.52 3.20
N PHE A 104 -8.90 -3.26 3.91
CA PHE A 104 -9.34 -4.30 4.82
C PHE A 104 -8.51 -4.25 6.09
N LEU A 105 -9.17 -4.16 7.23
CA LEU A 105 -8.52 -4.18 8.54
C LEU A 105 -8.78 -5.54 9.19
N PRO A 106 -7.75 -6.41 9.31
CA PRO A 106 -7.91 -7.68 10.00
C PRO A 106 -8.41 -7.48 11.42
N LYS A 107 -9.36 -8.32 11.83
CA LYS A 107 -9.79 -8.36 13.22
C LYS A 107 -8.61 -8.81 14.08
N CYS A 108 -8.29 -8.03 15.09
CA CYS A 108 -7.27 -8.39 16.07
C CYS A 108 -7.78 -9.53 16.96
N ASP A 109 -6.98 -10.59 17.06
CA ASP A 109 -7.19 -11.68 18.00
C ASP A 109 -5.94 -11.77 18.88
N HIS A 110 -6.05 -11.49 20.18
CA HIS A 110 -4.92 -11.43 21.13
C HIS A 110 -3.82 -10.37 20.88
N GLN A 111 -3.94 -9.55 19.84
CA GLN A 111 -3.05 -8.41 19.54
C GLN A 111 -3.75 -7.07 19.73
N LYS A 112 -2.97 -6.01 19.98
CA LYS A 112 -3.50 -4.66 20.20
C LYS A 112 -3.98 -3.98 18.92
N MET A 113 -3.38 -4.33 17.78
CA MET A 113 -3.68 -3.78 16.47
C MET A 113 -3.25 -4.76 15.38
N ALA A 114 -3.77 -4.55 14.16
CA ALA A 114 -3.34 -5.30 12.99
C ALA A 114 -1.83 -5.12 12.78
N GLN A 115 -1.19 -6.16 12.27
CA GLN A 115 0.20 -6.15 11.82
C GLN A 115 0.27 -6.84 10.47
N THR A 116 -0.51 -6.32 9.53
CA THR A 116 -0.54 -6.80 8.14
C THR A 116 0.82 -6.52 7.51
N ASN A 117 1.51 -7.58 7.15
CA ASN A 117 2.93 -7.57 6.84
C ASN A 117 3.18 -7.67 5.34
N ASP A 118 2.52 -8.61 4.68
CA ASP A 118 2.69 -8.91 3.26
C ASP A 118 1.33 -8.95 2.56
N VAL A 119 1.34 -8.62 1.27
CA VAL A 119 0.23 -8.77 0.36
C VAL A 119 0.68 -9.39 -0.97
N PHE A 120 -0.07 -10.39 -1.41
CA PHE A 120 0.08 -11.01 -2.73
C PHE A 120 -1.26 -11.05 -3.43
N VAL A 121 -1.32 -10.70 -4.71
CA VAL A 121 -2.51 -10.85 -5.55
C VAL A 121 -2.22 -11.87 -6.64
N ASP A 122 -3.11 -12.85 -6.79
CA ASP A 122 -2.94 -13.88 -7.80
C ASP A 122 -3.63 -13.52 -9.14
N ASP A 123 -3.47 -14.40 -10.13
CA ASP A 123 -4.05 -14.18 -11.45
C ASP A 123 -5.58 -14.17 -11.49
N ARG A 124 -6.23 -14.78 -10.50
CA ARG A 124 -7.69 -14.78 -10.33
C ARG A 124 -8.19 -13.49 -9.70
N GLY A 125 -7.28 -12.63 -9.21
CA GLY A 125 -7.61 -11.42 -8.47
C GLY A 125 -7.91 -11.67 -6.99
N LEU A 126 -7.56 -12.84 -6.46
CA LEU A 126 -7.64 -13.10 -5.02
C LEU A 126 -6.45 -12.45 -4.33
N ILE A 127 -6.73 -11.79 -3.21
CA ILE A 127 -5.75 -11.04 -2.44
C ILE A 127 -5.45 -11.83 -1.17
N TYR A 128 -4.19 -12.18 -0.99
CA TYR A 128 -3.64 -12.90 0.14
C TYR A 128 -2.91 -11.90 1.01
N ILE A 129 -3.33 -11.77 2.27
CA ILE A 129 -2.60 -10.96 3.25
C ILE A 129 -2.22 -11.80 4.44
N ILE A 130 -1.01 -11.60 4.95
CA ILE A 130 -0.59 -12.18 6.22
C ILE A 130 -0.55 -11.09 7.28
N ASP A 131 -1.14 -11.40 8.43
CA ASP A 131 -1.08 -10.55 9.60
C ASP A 131 -0.28 -11.28 10.69
N ARG A 132 0.71 -10.58 11.26
CA ARG A 132 1.65 -11.18 12.20
C ARG A 132 0.94 -11.61 13.48
N PHE A 133 1.66 -12.43 14.25
CA PHE A 133 1.23 -12.94 15.54
C PHE A 133 0.12 -13.97 15.41
N HIS A 134 -1.15 -13.59 15.57
CA HIS A 134 -2.20 -14.55 15.91
C HIS A 134 -3.30 -14.71 14.85
N ARG A 135 -3.34 -13.85 13.83
CA ARG A 135 -4.37 -13.89 12.78
C ARG A 135 -4.05 -14.87 11.65
N GLY A 136 -2.81 -14.89 11.16
CA GLY A 136 -2.39 -15.77 10.07
C GLY A 136 -2.72 -15.19 8.69
N LEU A 137 -3.40 -15.98 7.84
CA LEU A 137 -3.69 -15.66 6.44
C LEU A 137 -5.17 -15.33 6.24
N ASP A 138 -5.45 -14.17 5.63
CA ASP A 138 -6.77 -13.82 5.08
C ASP A 138 -6.72 -13.87 3.54
N ILE A 139 -7.78 -14.40 2.92
CA ILE A 139 -7.97 -14.41 1.46
C ILE A 139 -9.20 -13.55 1.16
N LEU A 140 -9.00 -12.52 0.35
CA LEU A 140 -9.96 -11.47 0.09
C LEU A 140 -10.25 -11.35 -1.41
N GLU A 141 -11.40 -10.77 -1.74
CA GLU A 141 -11.75 -10.36 -3.09
C GLU A 141 -12.02 -8.85 -3.09
N TYR A 142 -11.45 -8.12 -4.05
CA TYR A 142 -11.71 -6.69 -4.20
C TYR A 142 -13.02 -6.45 -4.95
N THR A 143 -13.98 -5.83 -4.25
CA THR A 143 -15.32 -5.51 -4.76
C THR A 143 -15.52 -4.04 -5.13
N GLY A 144 -14.46 -3.23 -5.06
CA GLY A 144 -14.52 -1.80 -5.37
C GLY A 144 -14.46 -1.50 -6.87
N PRO A 145 -14.47 -0.21 -7.26
CA PRO A 145 -14.42 0.20 -8.65
C PRO A 145 -13.12 -0.26 -9.32
N ARG A 146 -13.24 -0.76 -10.55
CA ARG A 146 -12.14 -1.15 -11.43
C ARG A 146 -12.12 -0.21 -12.63
N ARG A 147 -10.97 0.38 -12.93
CA ARG A 147 -10.77 1.23 -14.10
C ARG A 147 -9.88 0.45 -15.06
N PRO A 148 -10.43 -0.09 -16.16
CA PRO A 148 -9.62 -0.80 -17.14
C PRO A 148 -8.46 0.07 -17.59
N VAL A 149 -7.33 -0.59 -17.80
CA VAL A 149 -6.10 -0.03 -18.36
C VAL A 149 -6.28 0.32 -19.83
#